data_AF-A0A2V8XGT7-F1
#
_entry.id   AF-A0A2V8XGT7-F1
#
_cell.length_a   1.000
_cell.length_b   1.000
_cell.length_c   1.000
_cell.angle_alpha   90.00
_cell.angle_beta   90.00
_cell.angle_gamma   90.00
#
_symmetry.space_group_name_H-M   'P 1'
#
loop_
_entity.id
_entity.type
_entity.pdbx_description
1 polymer ?
#
loop_
_entity_poly.entity_id
_entity_poly.type
_entity_poly.pdbx_seq_one_letter_code
_entity_poly.pdbx_strand_id
1 'polypeptide(L)'
;MGRPGNTVLARTEESCVEQLARFFPLARPVKIPVQVTSSRGSRTHLREETVVEFSSGDHAIFLSALPLEFGDRVRLEARPEGHQAEAKVDAVQYDEGCKAVAVKFLQGPCDWVVS
;
A
#
# COMPACT_ATOMS: atom_id res chain seq x y z
N MET A 1 -28.41 28.81 -13.46
CA MET A 1 -28.36 27.77 -14.51
C MET A 1 -26.91 27.28 -14.63
N GLY A 2 -26.62 26.03 -14.24
CA GLY A 2 -25.43 25.20 -14.53
C GLY A 2 -24.02 25.75 -14.20
N ARG A 3 -23.10 25.08 -13.50
CA ARG A 3 -22.86 23.66 -13.18
C ARG A 3 -21.89 23.61 -11.97
N PRO A 4 -22.03 22.72 -10.98
CA PRO A 4 -20.94 22.43 -10.05
C PRO A 4 -19.92 21.53 -10.75
N GLY A 5 -18.70 22.04 -10.93
CA GLY A 5 -17.55 21.28 -11.42
C GLY A 5 -17.09 20.30 -10.35
N ASN A 6 -17.50 19.04 -10.52
CA ASN A 6 -17.09 17.90 -9.73
C ASN A 6 -15.63 17.56 -10.01
N THR A 7 -14.75 17.63 -9.00
CA THR A 7 -13.52 16.83 -8.97
C THR A 7 -13.21 16.45 -7.53
N VAL A 8 -13.72 15.26 -7.19
CA VAL A 8 -13.16 14.23 -6.29
C VAL A 8 -13.02 14.62 -4.82
N LEU A 9 -14.11 14.39 -4.09
CA LEU A 9 -14.16 13.74 -2.77
C LEU A 9 -12.99 14.07 -1.80
N ALA A 10 -12.85 15.34 -1.46
CA ALA A 10 -12.29 15.73 -0.15
C ALA A 10 -13.38 15.56 0.93
N ARG A 11 -13.93 14.34 1.04
CA ARG A 11 -14.87 13.98 2.10
C ARG A 11 -14.11 13.17 3.14
N THR A 12 -14.27 13.61 4.38
CA THR A 12 -13.84 13.01 5.63
C THR A 12 -14.53 11.65 5.83
N GLU A 13 -14.11 10.70 5.01
CA GLU A 13 -14.34 9.27 5.11
C GLU A 13 -12.93 8.74 5.34
N GLU A 14 -12.68 8.12 6.49
CA GLU A 14 -11.34 7.61 6.82
C GLU A 14 -10.79 6.85 5.62
N SER A 15 -9.64 7.26 5.09
CA SER A 15 -9.07 6.63 3.90
C SER A 15 -8.98 5.13 4.19
N CYS A 16 -9.34 4.24 3.25
CA CYS A 16 -9.39 2.80 3.54
C CYS A 16 -8.07 2.26 4.16
N VAL A 17 -6.95 2.94 3.87
CA VAL A 17 -5.66 2.68 4.52
C VAL A 17 -5.58 3.12 5.99
N GLU A 18 -6.25 4.19 6.42
CA GLU A 18 -6.37 4.61 7.83
C GLU A 18 -7.14 3.58 8.64
N GLN A 19 -8.25 3.08 8.10
CA GLN A 19 -9.03 2.01 8.72
C GLN A 19 -8.17 0.75 8.90
N LEU A 20 -7.41 0.37 7.86
CA LEU A 20 -6.49 -0.74 7.94
C LEU A 20 -5.33 -0.45 8.91
N ALA A 21 -4.78 0.76 8.89
CA ALA A 21 -3.67 1.18 9.75
C ALA A 21 -4.02 1.17 11.24
N ARG A 22 -5.30 1.29 11.62
CA ARG A 22 -5.73 1.14 13.02
C ARG A 22 -5.42 -0.24 13.61
N PHE A 23 -5.31 -1.28 12.78
CA PHE A 23 -4.87 -2.61 13.21
C PHE A 23 -3.35 -2.72 13.41
N PHE A 24 -2.59 -1.73 12.95
CA PHE A 24 -1.14 -1.66 13.05
C PHE A 24 -0.72 -0.45 13.91
N PRO A 25 -0.77 -0.55 15.25
CA PRO A 25 -0.51 0.59 16.14
C PRO A 25 0.93 1.14 16.05
N LEU A 26 1.85 0.38 15.46
CA LEU A 26 3.22 0.80 15.20
C LEU A 26 3.37 1.52 13.85
N ALA A 27 2.35 1.46 12.98
CA ALA A 27 2.38 2.12 11.69
C ALA A 27 2.17 3.64 11.86
N ARG A 28 3.05 4.41 11.26
CA ARG A 28 3.03 5.88 11.24
C ARG A 28 2.65 6.36 9.84
N PRO A 29 1.99 7.51 9.73
CA PRO A 29 1.69 8.09 8.44
C PRO A 29 3.00 8.47 7.72
N VAL A 30 3.17 7.97 6.50
CA VAL A 30 4.30 8.27 5.61
C VAL A 30 3.77 8.58 4.21
N LYS A 31 4.61 9.13 3.33
CA LYS A 31 4.25 9.35 1.92
C LYS A 31 5.42 8.95 1.04
N ILE A 32 5.59 7.64 0.86
CA ILE A 32 6.73 7.10 0.11
C ILE A 32 6.21 6.54 -1.22
N PRO A 33 6.56 7.14 -2.37
CA PRO A 33 6.21 6.58 -3.66
C PRO A 33 6.97 5.26 -3.86
N VAL A 34 6.21 4.21 -4.14
CA VAL A 34 6.74 2.86 -4.33
C VAL A 34 6.17 2.24 -5.58
N GLN A 35 6.97 1.41 -6.24
CA GLN A 35 6.50 0.52 -7.28
C GLN A 35 6.26 -0.87 -6.67
N VAL A 36 5.01 -1.29 -6.64
CA VAL A 36 4.59 -2.61 -6.15
C VAL A 36 4.59 -3.58 -7.31
N THR A 37 5.26 -4.71 -7.14
CA THR A 37 5.27 -5.80 -8.12
C THR A 37 4.69 -7.07 -7.48
N SER A 38 3.54 -7.53 -7.96
CA SER A 38 2.94 -8.79 -7.53
C SER A 38 3.53 -9.97 -8.30
N SER A 39 3.86 -11.04 -7.59
CA SER A 39 4.32 -12.31 -8.16
C SER A 39 3.25 -13.39 -8.04
N ARG A 40 2.04 -13.11 -8.53
CA ARG A 40 0.93 -14.06 -8.51
C ARG A 40 1.06 -15.09 -9.65
N GLY A 41 1.43 -16.31 -9.29
CA GLY A 41 1.07 -17.61 -9.91
C GLY A 41 1.31 -17.91 -11.40
N SER A 42 1.34 -16.93 -12.31
CA SER A 42 1.23 -17.16 -13.75
C SER A 42 1.99 -16.11 -14.56
N ARG A 43 3.31 -16.30 -14.72
CA ARG A 43 4.22 -15.69 -15.75
C ARG A 43 4.23 -14.16 -15.99
N THR A 44 3.29 -13.40 -15.45
CA THR A 44 3.13 -11.96 -15.64
C THR A 44 3.22 -11.29 -14.29
N HIS A 45 4.33 -10.58 -14.06
CA HIS A 45 4.48 -9.73 -12.90
C HIS A 45 3.62 -8.48 -13.11
N LEU A 46 2.55 -8.35 -12.33
CA LEU A 46 1.76 -7.13 -12.32
C LEU A 46 2.52 -6.05 -11.54
N ARG A 47 2.66 -4.87 -12.15
CA ARG A 47 3.35 -3.73 -11.56
C ARG A 47 2.39 -2.58 -11.42
N GLU A 48 2.46 -1.90 -10.29
CA GLU A 48 1.65 -0.73 -9.99
C GLU A 48 2.50 0.29 -9.26
N GLU A 49 2.36 1.56 -9.64
CA GLU A 49 2.94 2.68 -8.91
C GLU A 49 1.91 3.19 -7.91
N THR A 50 2.29 3.21 -6.64
CA THR A 50 1.42 3.65 -5.54
C THR A 50 2.23 4.38 -4.48
N VAL A 51 1.57 4.90 -3.46
CA VAL A 51 2.20 5.60 -2.34
C VAL A 51 1.91 4.80 -1.07
N VAL A 52 2.96 4.48 -0.32
CA VAL A 52 2.83 4.01 1.05
C VAL A 52 2.34 5.16 1.90
N GLU A 53 1.14 5.01 2.46
CA GLU A 53 0.50 6.02 3.30
C GLU A 53 0.75 5.76 4.79
N PHE A 54 0.92 4.50 5.18
CA PHE A 54 1.32 4.15 6.55
C PHE A 54 2.40 3.09 6.54
N SER A 55 3.36 3.22 7.44
CA SER A 55 4.43 2.25 7.55
C SER A 55 4.97 2.09 8.97
N SER A 56 5.50 0.92 9.24
CA SER A 56 6.26 0.55 10.43
C SER A 56 7.55 -0.13 9.98
N GLY A 57 8.43 -0.46 10.92
CA GLY A 57 9.64 -1.22 10.61
C GLY A 57 9.35 -2.48 9.79
N ASP A 58 8.29 -3.22 10.16
CA ASP A 58 7.98 -4.52 9.57
C ASP A 58 6.79 -4.50 8.60
N HIS A 59 5.97 -3.45 8.55
CA HIS A 59 4.77 -3.40 7.71
C HIS A 59 4.66 -2.11 6.90
N ALA A 60 4.11 -2.20 5.70
CA ALA A 60 3.70 -1.06 4.89
C ALA A 60 2.24 -1.21 4.46
N ILE A 61 1.54 -0.09 4.38
CA ILE A 61 0.11 -0.01 4.08
C ILE A 61 -0.09 1.02 2.99
N PHE A 62 -0.78 0.61 1.94
CA PHE A 62 -1.02 1.42 0.74
C PHE A 62 -2.30 0.99 0.04
N LEU A 63 -2.79 1.85 -0.85
CA LEU A 63 -3.85 1.49 -1.78
C LEU A 63 -3.26 0.74 -2.96
N SER A 64 -3.94 -0.32 -3.40
CA SER A 64 -3.52 -1.08 -4.57
C SER A 64 -4.72 -1.52 -5.40
N ALA A 65 -4.69 -1.32 -6.72
CA ALA A 65 -5.70 -1.89 -7.62
C ALA A 65 -5.32 -3.31 -8.06
N LEU A 66 -4.13 -3.79 -7.71
CA LEU A 66 -3.71 -5.16 -8.00
C LEU A 66 -4.58 -6.17 -7.24
N PRO A 67 -4.89 -7.34 -7.83
CA PRO A 67 -5.68 -8.40 -7.20
C PRO A 67 -4.84 -9.21 -6.19
N LEU A 68 -4.19 -8.52 -5.25
CA LEU A 68 -3.45 -9.06 -4.10
C LEU A 68 -4.36 -9.74 -3.07
N GLU A 69 -3.96 -10.92 -2.59
CA GLU A 69 -4.67 -11.69 -1.58
C GLU A 69 -3.76 -11.98 -0.37
N PHE A 70 -4.34 -12.32 0.78
CA PHE A 70 -3.57 -12.69 1.97
C PHE A 70 -2.58 -13.81 1.64
N GLY A 71 -1.31 -13.61 2.01
CA GLY A 71 -0.24 -14.56 1.73
C GLY A 71 0.48 -14.36 0.39
N ASP A 72 0.00 -13.47 -0.49
CA ASP A 72 0.68 -13.15 -1.74
C ASP A 72 2.04 -12.50 -1.46
N ARG A 73 3.03 -12.82 -2.30
CA ARG A 73 4.34 -12.16 -2.27
C ARG A 73 4.36 -10.97 -3.21
N VAL A 74 4.79 -9.85 -2.68
CA VAL A 74 4.98 -8.61 -3.43
C VAL A 74 6.40 -8.09 -3.25
N ARG A 75 6.90 -7.39 -4.26
CA ARG A 75 8.14 -6.63 -4.16
C ARG A 75 7.80 -5.15 -4.21
N LEU A 76 8.17 -4.43 -3.17
CA LEU A 76 8.09 -2.97 -3.11
C LEU A 76 9.43 -2.41 -3.57
N GLU A 77 9.39 -1.34 -4.34
CA GLU A 77 10.59 -0.62 -4.75
C GLU A 77 10.39 0.87 -4.47
N ALA A 78 11.12 1.41 -3.50
CA ALA A 78 11.05 2.82 -3.14
C ALA A 78 11.64 3.70 -4.24
N ARG A 79 10.99 4.82 -4.54
CA ARG A 79 11.48 5.85 -5.47
C ARG A 79 11.85 7.13 -4.70
N PRO A 80 12.91 7.84 -5.11
CA PRO A 80 13.78 7.59 -6.26
C PRO A 80 14.94 6.62 -5.99
N GLU A 81 15.21 6.28 -4.73
CA GLU A 81 16.44 5.59 -4.30
C GLU A 81 16.56 4.13 -4.76
N GLY A 82 15.47 3.52 -5.26
CA GLY A 82 15.49 2.17 -5.83
C GLY A 82 15.60 1.05 -4.81
N HIS A 83 15.41 1.33 -3.52
CA HIS A 83 15.44 0.32 -2.46
C HIS A 83 14.32 -0.71 -2.68
N GLN A 84 14.72 -1.96 -2.92
CA GLN A 84 13.78 -3.06 -3.10
C GLN A 84 13.56 -3.78 -1.77
N ALA A 85 12.29 -4.03 -1.46
CA ALA A 85 11.88 -4.83 -0.32
C ALA A 85 10.88 -5.91 -0.71
N GLU A 86 11.22 -7.16 -0.41
CA GLU A 86 10.25 -8.25 -0.48
C GLU A 86 9.32 -8.20 0.73
N ALA A 87 8.03 -8.28 0.45
CA ALA A 87 7.00 -8.31 1.46
C ALA A 87 5.93 -9.37 1.13
N LYS A 88 5.20 -9.79 2.15
CA LYS A 88 4.06 -10.68 2.02
C LYS A 88 2.81 -9.94 2.46
N VAL A 89 1.73 -10.06 1.70
CA VAL A 89 0.43 -9.50 2.07
C VAL A 89 -0.03 -10.15 3.37
N ASP A 90 -0.21 -9.31 4.39
CA ASP A 90 -0.59 -9.71 5.74
C ASP A 90 -2.05 -9.37 6.03
N ALA A 91 -2.57 -8.30 5.42
CA ALA A 91 -4.00 -8.00 5.44
C ALA A 91 -4.43 -7.28 4.16
N VAL A 92 -5.69 -7.46 3.79
CA VAL A 92 -6.32 -6.78 2.65
C VAL A 92 -7.69 -6.31 3.11
N GLN A 93 -8.00 -5.05 2.82
CA GLN A 93 -9.32 -4.48 3.05
C GLN A 93 -9.89 -3.98 1.72
N TYR A 94 -11.14 -4.34 1.46
CA TYR A 94 -11.91 -3.85 0.33
C TYR A 94 -13.08 -3.07 0.88
N ASP A 95 -13.17 -1.79 0.55
CA ASP A 95 -14.23 -0.91 1.02
C ASP A 95 -14.61 0.07 -0.10
N GLU A 96 -15.89 0.07 -0.48
CA GLU A 96 -16.51 0.93 -1.52
C GLU A 96 -15.68 1.14 -2.83
N GLY A 97 -14.95 0.10 -3.26
CA GLY A 97 -14.13 0.13 -4.49
C GLY A 97 -12.69 0.59 -4.28
N CYS A 98 -12.32 0.96 -3.05
CA CYS A 98 -10.95 1.17 -2.62
C CYS A 98 -10.40 -0.10 -1.97
N LYS A 99 -9.19 -0.49 -2.37
CA LYS A 99 -8.51 -1.65 -1.82
C LYS A 99 -7.25 -1.22 -1.10
N ALA A 100 -7.27 -1.32 0.22
CA ALA A 100 -6.10 -1.11 1.07
C ALA A 100 -5.41 -2.45 1.32
N VAL A 101 -4.09 -2.45 1.27
CA VAL A 101 -3.26 -3.64 1.44
C VAL A 101 -2.20 -3.34 2.47
N ALA A 102 -2.12 -4.18 3.49
CA ALA A 102 -1.02 -4.20 4.44
C ALA A 102 -0.10 -5.36 4.11
N VAL A 103 1.17 -5.07 4.00
CA VAL A 103 2.20 -6.05 3.65
C VAL A 103 3.26 -6.04 4.72
N LYS A 104 3.76 -7.22 5.06
CA LYS A 104 4.84 -7.44 6.01
C LYS A 104 6.15 -7.69 5.29
N PHE A 105 7.17 -6.91 5.57
CA PHE A 105 8.50 -7.09 5.02
C PHE A 105 9.10 -8.44 5.45
N LEU A 106 9.65 -9.19 4.49
CA LEU A 106 10.29 -10.48 4.73
C LEU A 106 11.76 -10.37 5.13
N GLN A 107 12.38 -9.23 4.82
CA GLN A 107 13.82 -8.99 5.03
C GLN A 107 14.13 -8.46 6.44
N GLY A 108 13.12 -8.28 7.30
CA GLY A 108 13.23 -7.59 8.58
C GLY A 108 12.90 -6.09 8.48
N PRO A 109 13.20 -5.30 9.53
CA PRO A 109 12.91 -3.87 9.56
C PRO A 109 13.52 -3.17 8.35
N CYS A 110 12.70 -2.55 7.52
CA CYS A 110 13.20 -1.79 6.37
C CYS A 110 13.57 -0.37 6.80
N ASP A 111 14.86 -0.08 6.96
CA ASP A 111 15.36 1.23 7.42
C ASP A 111 14.89 2.41 6.55
N TRP A 112 14.71 2.20 5.23
CA TRP A 112 14.20 3.25 4.33
C TRP A 112 12.73 3.64 4.60
N VAL A 113 12.01 2.81 5.35
CA VAL A 113 10.58 2.99 5.65
C VAL A 113 10.37 3.74 6.97
N VAL A 114 11.39 3.78 7.83
CA VAL A 114 11.36 4.38 9.18
C VAL A 114 12.09 5.72 9.27
N SER A 115 12.62 6.24 8.17
CA SER A 115 13.48 7.42 8.15
C SER A 115 12.75 8.75 8.02
#